data_AF-A0A0X8JWL2-F1
#
_entry.id   AF-A0A0X8JWL2-F1
#
_cell.length_a   1.000
_cell.length_b   1.000
_cell.length_c   1.000
_cell.angle_alpha   90.00
_cell.angle_beta   90.00
_cell.angle_gamma   90.00
#
_symmetry.space_group_name_H-M   'P 1'
#
loop_
_entity.id
_entity.type
_entity.pdbx_description
1 polymer ?
#
loop_
_entity_poly.entity_id
_entity_poly.type
_entity_poly.pdbx_seq_one_letter_code
_entity_poly.pdbx_strand_id
1 'polypeptide(L)'
;MTDKLVRILLLTVFFCKMTKIINFLTNMLVKKKKMCYNIIKLREKEKGTIMWALGFVPLVIMFCIYHSQKVKKLENKIKKFERKEKGNTEMSRLLKEMIGRTPVIVGQLFGTDNWEVVDVDEEWVKLRRVDKKGKEKFKLQRIEDIQTIQFDGK
;
A
#
# COMPACT_ATOMS: atom_id res chain seq x y z
N MET A 1 -32.98 -66.25 67.74
CA MET A 1 -32.85 -64.78 67.70
C MET A 1 -31.65 -64.33 66.86
N THR A 2 -30.53 -65.06 66.91
CA THR A 2 -29.26 -64.80 66.22
C THR A 2 -29.31 -64.83 64.68
N ASP A 3 -30.03 -65.78 64.06
CA ASP A 3 -30.12 -65.90 62.58
C ASP A 3 -30.72 -64.67 61.88
N LYS A 4 -31.71 -64.02 62.52
CA LYS A 4 -32.41 -62.84 61.97
C LYS A 4 -31.50 -61.60 61.93
N LEU A 5 -30.65 -61.43 62.95
CA LEU A 5 -29.65 -60.36 63.02
C LEU A 5 -28.56 -60.52 61.96
N VAL A 6 -28.08 -61.76 61.75
CA VAL A 6 -27.06 -62.07 60.73
C VAL A 6 -27.58 -61.77 59.32
N ARG A 7 -28.83 -62.13 59.00
CA ARG A 7 -29.44 -61.81 57.70
C ARG A 7 -29.60 -60.30 57.47
N ILE A 8 -30.00 -59.54 58.49
CA ILE A 8 -30.12 -58.08 58.40
C ILE A 8 -28.75 -57.45 58.14
N LEU A 9 -27.71 -57.87 58.87
CA LEU A 9 -26.35 -57.38 58.67
C LEU A 9 -25.85 -57.69 57.24
N LEU A 10 -26.06 -58.92 56.77
CA LEU A 10 -25.70 -59.34 55.42
C LEU A 10 -26.38 -58.44 54.37
N LEU A 11 -27.69 -58.23 54.47
CA LEU A 11 -28.46 -57.39 53.57
C LEU A 11 -27.95 -55.94 53.56
N THR A 12 -27.68 -55.34 54.72
CA THR A 12 -27.16 -53.97 54.80
C THR A 12 -25.79 -53.83 54.12
N VAL A 13 -24.91 -54.82 54.26
CA VAL A 13 -23.61 -54.86 53.58
C VAL A 13 -23.79 -54.97 52.05
N PHE A 14 -24.73 -55.81 51.58
CA PHE A 14 -25.07 -55.92 50.16
C PHE A 14 -25.61 -54.60 49.60
N PHE A 15 -26.58 -53.96 50.26
CA PHE A 15 -27.12 -52.67 49.81
C PHE A 15 -26.05 -51.55 49.83
N CYS A 16 -25.14 -51.55 50.80
CA CYS A 16 -23.99 -50.64 50.84
C CYS A 16 -23.01 -50.88 49.67
N LYS A 17 -22.77 -52.14 49.30
CA LYS A 17 -21.94 -52.48 48.13
C LYS A 17 -22.61 -52.05 46.82
N MET A 18 -23.93 -52.28 46.69
CA MET A 18 -24.71 -51.90 45.51
C MET A 18 -24.76 -50.39 45.30
N THR A 19 -24.97 -49.61 46.36
CA THR A 19 -24.94 -48.13 46.28
C THR A 19 -23.56 -47.60 45.88
N LYS A 20 -22.46 -48.21 46.36
CA LYS A 20 -21.11 -47.88 45.89
C LYS A 20 -20.92 -48.15 44.39
N ILE A 21 -21.42 -49.28 43.89
CA ILE A 21 -21.36 -49.63 42.46
C ILE A 21 -22.18 -48.64 41.62
N ILE A 22 -23.39 -48.28 42.06
CA ILE A 22 -24.24 -47.28 41.39
C ILE A 22 -23.56 -45.91 41.37
N ASN A 23 -22.94 -45.48 42.47
CA ASN A 23 -22.20 -44.22 42.54
C ASN A 23 -20.97 -44.22 41.61
N PHE A 24 -20.29 -45.36 41.47
CA PHE A 24 -19.17 -45.50 40.54
C PHE A 24 -19.63 -45.41 39.08
N LEU A 25 -20.72 -46.10 38.73
CA LEU A 25 -21.29 -46.09 37.37
C LEU A 25 -21.82 -44.69 36.99
N THR A 26 -22.49 -43.99 37.91
CA THR A 26 -22.98 -42.63 37.68
C THR A 26 -21.83 -41.64 37.49
N ASN A 27 -20.76 -41.72 38.30
CA ASN A 27 -19.59 -40.86 38.13
C ASN A 27 -18.89 -41.10 36.77
N MET A 28 -18.77 -42.36 36.33
CA MET A 28 -18.25 -42.71 35.01
C MET A 28 -19.11 -42.13 33.87
N LEU A 29 -20.44 -42.21 33.97
CA LEU A 29 -21.37 -41.63 32.99
C LEU A 29 -21.27 -40.10 32.95
N VAL A 30 -21.22 -39.45 34.10
CA VAL A 30 -21.05 -37.99 34.20
C VAL A 30 -19.72 -37.56 33.57
N LYS A 31 -18.63 -38.28 33.85
CA LYS A 31 -17.31 -38.01 33.26
C LYS A 31 -17.32 -38.17 31.73
N LYS A 32 -17.97 -39.22 31.20
CA LYS A 32 -18.13 -39.41 29.75
C LYS A 32 -18.95 -38.29 29.11
N LYS A 33 -20.10 -37.91 29.69
CA LYS A 33 -20.92 -36.80 29.19
C LYS A 33 -20.15 -35.47 29.18
N LYS A 34 -19.38 -35.19 30.23
CA LYS A 34 -18.55 -33.98 30.33
C LYS A 34 -17.46 -33.93 29.26
N MET A 35 -16.81 -35.06 28.97
CA MET A 35 -15.83 -35.15 27.87
C MET A 35 -16.48 -34.90 26.51
N CYS A 36 -17.63 -35.51 26.21
CA CYS A 36 -18.33 -35.29 24.94
C CYS A 36 -18.73 -33.82 24.75
N TYR A 37 -19.29 -33.18 25.78
CA TYR A 37 -19.63 -31.76 25.72
C TYR A 37 -18.40 -30.89 25.42
N ASN A 38 -17.28 -31.16 26.08
CA ASN A 38 -16.06 -30.36 25.88
C ASN A 38 -15.49 -30.51 24.46
N ILE A 39 -15.53 -31.73 23.88
CA ILE A 39 -15.11 -31.98 22.50
C ILE A 39 -16.01 -31.25 21.50
N ILE A 40 -17.33 -31.31 21.67
CA ILE A 40 -18.28 -30.61 20.80
C ILE A 40 -18.04 -29.09 20.87
N LYS A 41 -17.88 -28.56 22.08
CA LYS A 41 -17.60 -27.14 22.31
C LYS A 41 -16.29 -26.68 21.65
N LEU A 42 -15.25 -27.49 21.69
CA LEU A 42 -13.99 -27.20 21.00
C LEU A 42 -14.16 -27.18 19.48
N ARG A 43 -14.86 -28.17 18.92
CA ARG A 43 -15.14 -28.26 17.48
C ARG A 43 -15.96 -27.06 16.98
N GLU A 44 -16.92 -26.60 17.77
CA GLU A 44 -17.76 -25.46 17.41
C GLU A 44 -16.97 -24.14 17.42
N LYS A 45 -16.06 -23.97 18.39
CA LYS A 45 -15.10 -22.86 18.41
C LYS A 45 -14.16 -22.89 17.20
N GLU A 46 -13.56 -24.04 16.91
CA GLU A 46 -12.66 -24.20 15.76
C GLU A 46 -13.39 -23.90 14.44
N LYS A 47 -14.61 -24.42 14.25
CA LYS A 47 -15.43 -24.12 13.07
C LYS A 47 -15.71 -22.62 12.94
N GLY A 48 -16.04 -21.94 14.03
CA GLY A 48 -16.25 -20.49 14.03
C GLY A 48 -14.99 -19.71 13.61
N THR A 49 -13.83 -20.07 14.16
CA THR A 49 -12.55 -19.45 13.79
C THR A 49 -12.18 -19.72 12.34
N ILE A 50 -12.35 -20.95 11.85
CA ILE A 50 -12.06 -21.32 10.46
C ILE A 50 -13.00 -20.59 9.49
N MET A 51 -14.29 -20.50 9.82
CA MET A 51 -15.28 -19.78 9.00
C MET A 51 -14.96 -18.29 8.92
N TRP A 52 -14.55 -17.67 10.03
CA TRP A 52 -14.13 -16.27 10.04
C TRP A 52 -12.83 -16.04 9.24
N ALA A 53 -11.84 -16.92 9.40
CA ALA A 53 -10.59 -16.86 8.66
C ALA A 53 -10.79 -17.00 7.15
N LEU A 54 -11.63 -17.95 6.70
CA LEU A 54 -11.93 -18.14 5.28
C LEU A 54 -12.67 -16.96 4.64
N GLY A 55 -13.47 -16.21 5.39
CA GLY A 55 -14.17 -15.02 4.88
C GLY A 55 -13.33 -13.75 4.89
N PHE A 56 -12.65 -13.46 6.00
CA PHE A 56 -11.93 -12.19 6.17
C PHE A 56 -10.56 -12.15 5.49
N VAL A 57 -9.81 -13.26 5.52
CA VAL A 57 -8.43 -13.29 4.98
C VAL A 57 -8.40 -12.99 3.47
N PRO A 58 -9.28 -13.58 2.62
CA PRO A 58 -9.28 -13.25 1.20
C PRO A 58 -9.65 -11.80 0.90
N LEU A 59 -10.56 -11.20 1.69
CA LEU A 59 -10.95 -9.80 1.52
C LEU A 59 -9.78 -8.85 1.79
N VAL A 60 -9.00 -9.12 2.85
CA VAL A 60 -7.80 -8.34 3.16
C VAL A 60 -6.75 -8.49 2.06
N ILE A 61 -6.51 -9.72 1.58
CA ILE A 61 -5.56 -9.97 0.49
C ILE A 61 -5.99 -9.23 -0.79
N MET A 62 -7.26 -9.29 -1.17
CA MET A 62 -7.80 -8.57 -2.33
C MET A 62 -7.63 -7.05 -2.20
N PHE A 63 -7.91 -6.50 -1.01
CA PHE A 63 -7.70 -5.08 -0.72
C PHE A 63 -6.22 -4.68 -0.85
N CYS A 64 -5.31 -5.48 -0.29
CA CYS A 64 -3.86 -5.27 -0.40
C CYS A 64 -3.37 -5.27 -1.86
N ILE A 65 -3.81 -6.23 -2.67
CA ILE A 65 -3.43 -6.31 -4.10
C ILE A 65 -3.97 -5.10 -4.87
N TYR A 66 -5.24 -4.73 -4.65
CA TYR A 66 -5.86 -3.58 -5.31
C TYR A 66 -5.09 -2.28 -5.02
N HIS A 67 -4.76 -2.02 -3.74
CA HIS A 67 -4.03 -0.82 -3.34
C HIS A 67 -2.59 -0.82 -3.86
N SER A 68 -1.91 -1.97 -3.86
CA SER A 68 -0.55 -2.10 -4.40
C SER A 68 -0.45 -1.65 -5.86
N GLN A 69 -1.43 -2.02 -6.69
CA GLN A 69 -1.47 -1.62 -8.10
C GLN A 69 -1.62 -0.09 -8.27
N LYS A 70 -2.41 0.56 -7.41
CA LYS A 70 -2.58 2.02 -7.40
C LYS A 70 -1.29 2.73 -7.00
N VAL A 71 -0.61 2.22 -5.97
CA VAL A 71 0.68 2.76 -5.50
C VAL A 71 1.74 2.66 -6.60
N LYS A 72 1.87 1.51 -7.27
CA LYS A 72 2.81 1.34 -8.40
C LYS A 72 2.55 2.31 -9.55
N LYS A 73 1.27 2.57 -9.87
CA LYS A 73 0.90 3.57 -10.90
C LYS A 73 1.28 4.99 -10.46
N LEU A 74 1.12 5.32 -9.18
CA LEU A 74 1.53 6.61 -8.62
C LEU A 74 3.05 6.76 -8.66
N GLU A 75 3.80 5.76 -8.24
CA GLU A 75 5.27 5.77 -8.22
C GLU A 75 5.84 5.99 -9.62
N ASN A 76 5.27 5.33 -10.64
CA ASN A 76 5.67 5.54 -12.03
C ASN A 76 5.35 6.94 -12.54
N LYS A 77 4.27 7.57 -12.08
CA LYS A 77 3.94 8.97 -12.41
C LYS A 77 4.93 9.93 -11.75
N ILE A 78 5.25 9.73 -10.48
CA ILE A 78 6.24 10.53 -9.74
C ILE A 78 7.61 10.44 -10.42
N LYS A 79 8.08 9.23 -10.74
CA LYS A 79 9.34 9.01 -11.49
C LYS A 79 9.36 9.66 -12.88
N LYS A 80 8.20 9.89 -13.51
CA LYS A 80 8.10 10.62 -14.78
C LYS A 80 8.19 12.13 -14.55
N PHE A 81 7.52 12.65 -13.53
CA PHE A 81 7.61 14.06 -13.15
C PHE A 81 9.01 14.45 -12.69
N GLU A 82 9.63 13.66 -11.81
CA GLU A 82 10.99 13.91 -11.33
C GLU A 82 12.02 13.96 -12.47
N ARG A 83 11.86 13.12 -13.50
CA ARG A 83 12.70 13.17 -14.70
C ARG A 83 12.47 14.41 -15.54
N LYS A 84 11.21 14.86 -15.67
CA LYS A 84 10.88 16.09 -16.39
C LYS A 84 11.44 17.32 -15.67
N GLU A 85 11.28 17.36 -14.35
CA GLU A 85 11.81 18.43 -13.49
C GLU A 85 13.34 18.49 -13.56
N LYS A 86 14.04 17.35 -13.41
CA LYS A 86 15.50 17.28 -13.60
C LYS A 86 15.94 17.76 -14.99
N GLY A 87 15.21 17.39 -16.04
CA GLY A 87 15.46 17.88 -17.40
C GLY A 87 15.26 19.40 -17.53
N ASN A 88 14.22 19.95 -16.90
CA ASN A 88 13.95 21.38 -16.87
C ASN A 88 15.04 22.16 -16.12
N THR A 89 15.53 21.62 -14.99
CA THR A 89 16.66 22.22 -14.24
C THR A 89 17.95 22.26 -15.08
N GLU A 90 18.28 21.18 -15.77
CA GLU A 90 19.44 21.14 -16.66
C GLU A 90 19.29 22.13 -17.83
N MET A 91 18.10 22.23 -18.42
CA MET A 91 17.82 23.20 -19.48
C MET A 91 17.93 24.64 -18.98
N SER A 92 17.41 24.94 -17.78
CA SER A 92 17.57 26.25 -17.12
C SER A 92 19.05 26.59 -16.88
N ARG A 93 19.86 25.60 -16.44
CA ARG A 93 21.32 25.76 -16.29
C ARG A 93 22.00 26.08 -17.62
N LEU A 94 21.72 25.32 -18.68
CA LEU A 94 22.29 25.57 -20.01
C LEU A 94 21.91 26.95 -20.55
N LEU A 95 20.66 27.39 -20.33
CA LEU A 95 20.20 28.72 -20.73
C LEU A 95 20.90 29.84 -19.95
N LYS A 96 21.19 29.64 -18.65
CA LYS A 96 21.98 30.59 -17.86
C LYS A 96 23.41 30.73 -18.38
N GLU A 97 24.03 29.64 -18.83
CA GLU A 97 25.35 29.69 -19.49
C GLU A 97 25.33 30.46 -20.83
N MET A 98 24.14 30.59 -21.45
CA MET A 98 23.92 31.30 -22.70
C MET A 98 23.58 32.79 -22.55
N ILE A 99 23.52 33.32 -21.32
CA ILE A 99 23.26 34.75 -21.10
C ILE A 99 24.33 35.60 -21.80
N GLY A 100 23.89 36.58 -22.60
CA GLY A 100 24.78 37.47 -23.37
C GLY A 100 25.30 36.87 -24.68
N ARG A 101 24.85 35.68 -25.07
CA ARG A 101 25.07 35.10 -26.41
C ARG A 101 23.80 35.20 -27.27
N THR A 102 23.94 34.98 -28.58
CA THR A 102 22.83 34.99 -29.55
C THR A 102 22.53 33.58 -30.09
N PRO A 103 21.97 32.66 -29.28
CA PRO A 103 21.59 31.34 -29.75
C PRO A 103 20.41 31.39 -30.74
N VAL A 104 20.32 30.35 -31.58
CA VAL A 104 19.14 30.08 -32.41
C VAL A 104 18.19 29.24 -31.57
N ILE A 105 17.06 29.84 -31.15
CA ILE A 105 16.06 29.14 -30.32
C ILE A 105 14.89 28.74 -31.21
N VAL A 106 14.60 27.44 -31.25
CA VAL A 106 13.45 26.87 -31.95
C VAL A 106 12.46 26.32 -30.92
N GLY A 107 11.27 26.91 -30.91
CA GLY A 107 10.15 26.50 -30.06
C GLY A 107 8.92 26.24 -30.92
N GLN A 108 7.90 25.61 -30.33
CA GLN A 108 6.70 25.19 -31.05
C GLN A 108 5.94 26.36 -31.74
N LEU A 109 6.15 27.59 -31.27
CA LEU A 109 5.58 28.85 -31.81
C LEU A 109 6.67 29.85 -32.25
N PHE A 110 7.93 29.42 -32.36
CA PHE A 110 9.03 30.29 -32.78
C PHE A 110 9.48 29.94 -34.20
N GLY A 111 9.66 30.97 -35.01
CA GLY A 111 10.46 30.84 -36.23
C GLY A 111 11.95 30.64 -35.88
N THR A 112 12.72 30.16 -36.86
CA THR A 112 14.17 30.03 -36.79
C THR A 112 14.83 31.40 -36.79
N ASP A 113 14.87 32.04 -35.62
CA ASP A 113 15.29 33.42 -35.45
C ASP A 113 16.37 33.52 -34.37
N ASN A 114 17.41 34.31 -34.62
CA ASN A 114 18.45 34.60 -33.63
C ASN A 114 17.87 35.53 -32.57
N TRP A 115 17.85 35.06 -31.32
CA TRP A 115 17.44 35.83 -30.15
C TRP A 115 18.61 35.89 -29.15
N GLU A 116 18.82 37.05 -28.54
CA GLU A 116 19.77 37.22 -27.44
C GLU A 116 19.09 36.82 -26.13
N VAL A 117 19.76 35.97 -25.34
CA VAL A 117 19.27 35.63 -23.99
C VAL A 117 19.75 36.71 -23.03
N VAL A 118 18.81 37.47 -22.49
CA VAL A 118 19.11 38.57 -21.55
C VAL A 118 19.04 38.10 -20.10
N ASP A 119 18.04 37.29 -19.79
CA ASP A 119 17.79 36.82 -18.44
C ASP A 119 17.04 35.49 -18.44
N VAL A 120 17.29 34.66 -17.43
CA VAL A 120 16.73 33.31 -17.29
C VAL A 120 16.32 33.07 -15.85
N ASP A 121 15.03 32.84 -15.67
CA ASP A 121 14.41 32.45 -14.41
C ASP A 121 14.18 30.91 -14.38
N GLU A 122 13.58 30.37 -13.32
CA GLU A 122 13.31 28.92 -13.18
C GLU A 122 12.32 28.38 -14.21
N GLU A 123 11.35 29.18 -14.64
CA GLU A 123 10.32 28.77 -15.60
C GLU A 123 10.34 29.58 -16.91
N TRP A 124 10.96 30.77 -16.91
CA TRP A 124 10.85 31.75 -17.99
C TRP A 124 12.22 32.19 -18.51
N VAL A 125 12.31 32.44 -19.82
CA VAL A 125 13.45 33.02 -20.50
C VAL A 125 13.05 34.36 -21.09
N LYS A 126 13.83 35.40 -20.81
CA LYS A 126 13.69 36.72 -21.43
C LYS A 126 14.63 36.84 -22.61
N LEU A 127 14.04 36.92 -23.79
CA LEU A 127 14.73 37.06 -25.06
C LEU A 127 14.65 38.50 -25.55
N ARG A 128 15.76 38.99 -26.11
CA ARG A 128 15.86 40.30 -26.76
C ARG A 128 16.26 40.11 -28.21
N ARG A 129 15.69 40.92 -29.09
CA ARG A 129 16.09 41.04 -30.49
C ARG A 129 16.16 42.51 -30.85
N VAL A 130 17.19 42.87 -31.60
CA VAL A 130 17.32 44.19 -32.21
C VAL A 130 17.02 44.03 -33.70
N ASP A 131 15.96 44.69 -34.18
CA ASP A 131 15.66 44.72 -35.61
C ASP A 131 16.73 45.53 -36.36
N LYS A 132 16.86 45.36 -37.69
CA LYS A 132 17.76 46.16 -38.55
C LYS A 132 17.56 47.69 -38.45
N LYS A 133 16.43 48.12 -37.88
CA LYS A 133 16.08 49.53 -37.63
C LYS A 133 16.44 50.01 -36.21
N GLY A 134 17.18 49.22 -35.43
CA GLY A 134 17.58 49.54 -34.06
C GLY A 134 16.48 49.43 -33.00
N LYS A 135 15.29 48.93 -33.38
CA LYS A 135 14.18 48.75 -32.42
C LYS A 135 14.36 47.46 -31.64
N GLU A 136 14.35 47.56 -30.31
CA GLU A 136 14.43 46.42 -29.41
C GLU A 136 13.06 45.77 -29.22
N LYS A 137 13.02 44.44 -29.24
CA LYS A 137 11.86 43.61 -28.93
C LYS A 137 12.21 42.64 -27.82
N PHE A 138 11.40 42.61 -26.77
CA PHE A 138 11.50 41.62 -25.71
C PHE A 138 10.40 40.57 -25.85
N LYS A 139 10.74 39.31 -25.61
CA LYS A 139 9.78 38.21 -25.57
C LYS A 139 10.06 37.32 -24.37
N LEU A 140 9.04 36.99 -23.60
CA LEU A 140 9.13 35.99 -22.54
C LEU A 140 8.64 34.64 -23.07
N GLN A 141 9.36 33.58 -22.75
CA GLN A 141 9.02 32.22 -23.15
C GLN A 141 9.23 31.23 -22.01
N ARG A 142 8.34 30.24 -21.89
CA ARG A 142 8.54 29.14 -20.94
C ARG A 142 9.66 28.22 -21.39
N ILE A 143 10.47 27.75 -20.45
CA ILE A 143 11.56 26.80 -20.73
C ILE A 143 11.01 25.48 -21.29
N GLU A 144 9.86 25.01 -20.78
CA GLU A 144 9.23 23.76 -21.23
C GLU A 144 8.80 23.75 -22.71
N ASP A 145 8.58 24.92 -23.31
CA ASP A 145 8.13 25.05 -24.70
C ASP A 145 9.31 25.13 -25.71
N ILE A 146 10.55 25.20 -25.21
CA ILE A 146 11.76 25.23 -26.03
C ILE A 146 12.11 23.80 -26.43
N GLN A 147 12.14 23.53 -27.74
CA GLN A 147 12.42 22.18 -28.25
C GLN A 147 13.90 21.99 -28.55
N THR A 148 14.50 22.96 -29.24
CA THR A 148 15.89 22.86 -29.71
C THR A 148 16.59 24.19 -29.58
N ILE A 149 17.84 24.14 -29.14
CA ILE A 149 18.75 25.29 -29.11
C ILE A 149 19.95 24.93 -29.97
N GLN A 150 20.25 25.76 -30.97
CA GLN A 150 21.47 25.66 -31.76
C GLN A 150 22.39 26.82 -31.43
N PHE A 151 23.66 26.51 -31.25
CA PHE A 151 24.69 27.47 -30.93
C PHE A 151 25.86 27.30 -31.90
N ASP A 152 26.20 28.37 -32.62
CA ASP A 152 27.41 28.43 -33.41
C ASP A 152 28.57 28.82 -32.47
N GLY A 153 29.36 27.81 -32.08
CA GLY A 153 30.59 28.02 -31.32
C GLY A 153 31.63 28.76 -32.15
N LYS A 154 31.86 30.03 -31.82
CA LYS A 154 33.10 30.73 -32.12
C LYS A 154 33.92 30.88 -30.86
#